data_AF-A0A183MUS7-F1
#
_entry.id   AF-A0A183MUS7-F1
#
_cell.length_a   1.000
_cell.length_b   1.000
_cell.length_c   1.000
_cell.angle_alpha   90.00
_cell.angle_beta   90.00
_cell.angle_gamma   90.00
#
_symmetry.space_group_name_H-M   'P 1'
#
loop_
_entity.id
_entity.type
_entity.pdbx_description
1 polymer ?
#
loop_
_entity_poly.entity_id
_entity_poly.type
_entity_poly.pdbx_seq_one_letter_code
_entity_poly.pdbx_strand_id
1 'polypeptide(L)'
;MALRAFGAVPLKHRETPENNSNTTFEFSAENKKRLDVIISNYPPAHKAAAIIPALDLAQRQHGIEPGQTTPDKMFTLTEVECLGACVNAPMMQINDDYYEDLTAEDTVRILDEIKAGKKPKPGPQSGQGGRFASEPKGGLTSLTTEPKGPGFKVRSDL
;
A
#
# COMPACT_ATOMS: atom_id res chain seq x y z
N MET A 1 23.35 -26.83 0.42
CA MET A 1 22.26 -26.52 1.36
C MET A 1 22.05 -25.00 1.35
N ALA A 2 20.83 -24.51 1.48
CA ALA A 2 20.47 -23.14 1.09
C ALA A 2 20.45 -22.13 2.24
N LEU A 3 20.73 -20.85 1.92
CA LEU A 3 19.83 -19.75 2.31
C LEU A 3 20.07 -18.50 1.44
N ARG A 4 19.64 -18.55 0.16
CA ARG A 4 19.39 -17.29 -0.57
C ARG A 4 18.20 -16.61 0.09
N ALA A 5 18.43 -15.44 0.65
CA ALA A 5 17.40 -14.45 0.85
C ALA A 5 17.75 -13.28 -0.07
N PHE A 6 16.80 -12.92 -0.93
CA PHE A 6 16.26 -11.56 -0.94
C PHE A 6 17.27 -10.40 -0.82
N GLY A 7 17.53 -9.80 -2.02
CA GLY A 7 17.76 -7.37 -3.46
C GLY A 7 16.71 -6.32 -4.02
N ALA A 8 16.73 -5.08 -3.53
CA ALA A 8 15.91 -3.98 -4.05
C ALA A 8 15.94 -3.80 -5.60
N VAL A 9 14.78 -3.50 -6.18
CA VAL A 9 14.49 -3.59 -7.63
C VAL A 9 14.89 -2.30 -8.38
N PRO A 10 15.55 -2.39 -9.57
CA PRO A 10 15.97 -1.21 -10.34
C PRO A 10 14.83 -0.56 -11.16
N LEU A 11 14.74 0.78 -11.10
CA LEU A 11 13.65 1.57 -11.71
C LEU A 11 13.83 1.97 -13.19
N LYS A 12 14.96 1.64 -13.82
CA LYS A 12 15.19 1.88 -15.26
C LYS A 12 15.48 0.55 -15.94
N HIS A 13 14.71 0.23 -16.98
CA HIS A 13 14.97 -0.96 -17.80
C HIS A 13 16.39 -0.89 -18.39
N ARG A 14 17.06 -2.04 -18.39
CA ARG A 14 18.32 -2.30 -19.08
C ARG A 14 18.11 -3.60 -19.85
N GLU A 15 18.38 -3.58 -21.14
CA GLU A 15 18.24 -4.79 -21.95
C GLU A 15 19.22 -5.87 -21.47
N THR A 16 18.71 -7.10 -21.38
CA THR A 16 19.42 -8.32 -21.02
C THR A 16 19.04 -9.40 -22.05
N PRO A 17 19.83 -10.48 -22.22
CA PRO A 17 19.49 -11.55 -23.15
C PRO A 17 18.08 -12.13 -22.92
N GLU A 18 17.63 -12.16 -21.67
CA GLU A 18 16.34 -12.71 -21.24
C GLU A 18 15.20 -11.67 -21.26
N ASN A 19 15.49 -10.40 -20.99
CA ASN A 19 14.52 -9.31 -20.90
C ASN A 19 15.01 -8.08 -21.68
N ASN A 20 14.50 -7.92 -22.90
CA ASN A 20 14.78 -6.82 -23.83
C ASN A 20 13.57 -6.58 -24.75
N SER A 21 13.64 -5.56 -25.61
CA SER A 21 12.55 -5.18 -26.54
C SER A 21 12.15 -6.25 -27.58
N ASN A 22 12.96 -7.29 -27.77
CA ASN A 22 12.70 -8.43 -28.66
C ASN A 22 12.28 -9.71 -27.91
N THR A 23 12.19 -9.68 -26.58
CA THR A 23 11.67 -10.81 -25.79
C THR A 23 10.17 -10.99 -26.09
N THR A 24 9.80 -12.08 -26.76
CA THR A 24 8.40 -12.35 -27.13
C THR A 24 7.51 -12.54 -25.90
N PHE A 25 6.53 -11.64 -25.73
CA PHE A 25 5.44 -11.79 -24.75
C PHE A 25 4.10 -11.92 -25.47
N GLU A 26 3.32 -12.93 -25.08
CA GLU A 26 1.89 -12.99 -25.36
C GLU A 26 1.12 -13.50 -24.14
N PHE A 27 -0.07 -12.96 -23.91
CA PHE A 27 -1.04 -13.57 -23.00
C PHE A 27 -1.50 -14.94 -23.51
N SER A 28 -1.67 -15.89 -22.59
CA SER A 28 -2.28 -17.19 -22.89
C SER A 28 -3.70 -17.03 -23.45
N ALA A 29 -4.21 -18.04 -24.16
CA ALA A 29 -5.58 -18.03 -24.70
C ALA A 29 -6.68 -17.96 -23.61
N GLU A 30 -6.33 -18.22 -22.35
CA GLU A 30 -7.19 -18.01 -21.18
C GLU A 30 -7.05 -16.57 -20.65
N ASN A 31 -5.83 -16.07 -20.49
CA ASN A 31 -5.58 -14.71 -19.99
C ASN A 31 -6.04 -13.62 -20.96
N LYS A 32 -6.04 -13.88 -22.28
CA LYS A 32 -6.68 -12.98 -23.27
C LYS A 32 -8.17 -12.77 -22.95
N LYS A 33 -8.92 -13.84 -22.65
CA LYS A 33 -10.34 -13.75 -22.25
C LYS A 33 -10.53 -13.04 -20.92
N ARG A 34 -9.62 -13.23 -19.96
CA ARG A 34 -9.63 -12.48 -18.68
C ARG A 34 -9.40 -10.99 -18.90
N LEU A 35 -8.46 -10.63 -19.77
CA LEU A 35 -8.17 -9.24 -20.14
C LEU A 35 -9.37 -8.57 -20.81
N ASP A 36 -10.07 -9.26 -21.71
CA ASP A 36 -11.32 -8.76 -22.32
C ASP A 36 -12.38 -8.43 -21.26
N VAL A 37 -12.57 -9.32 -20.27
CA VAL A 37 -13.50 -9.09 -19.14
C VAL A 37 -13.05 -7.91 -18.29
N ILE A 38 -11.77 -7.83 -17.92
CA ILE A 38 -11.20 -6.69 -17.17
C ILE A 38 -11.46 -5.37 -17.91
N ILE A 39 -11.20 -5.32 -19.21
CA ILE A 39 -11.45 -4.12 -20.05
C ILE A 39 -12.95 -3.79 -20.14
N SER A 40 -13.82 -4.79 -20.12
CA SER A 40 -15.29 -4.59 -20.19
C SER A 40 -15.88 -3.91 -18.94
N ASN A 41 -15.20 -3.97 -17.80
CA ASN A 41 -15.61 -3.29 -16.56
C ASN A 41 -15.46 -1.75 -16.62
N TYR A 42 -14.77 -1.22 -17.64
CA TYR A 42 -14.49 0.22 -17.77
C TYR A 42 -15.21 0.82 -18.99
N PRO A 43 -15.78 2.04 -18.89
CA PRO A 43 -16.42 2.71 -20.02
C PRO A 43 -15.49 2.85 -21.23
N PRO A 44 -16.00 2.84 -22.49
CA PRO A 44 -15.15 2.89 -23.69
C PRO A 44 -14.14 4.05 -23.74
N ALA A 45 -14.51 5.22 -23.21
CA ALA A 45 -13.62 6.40 -23.11
C ALA A 45 -12.53 6.28 -22.02
N HIS A 46 -12.61 5.29 -21.14
CA HIS A 46 -11.78 5.14 -19.95
C HIS A 46 -11.12 3.76 -19.83
N LYS A 47 -11.03 3.00 -20.93
CA LYS A 47 -10.36 1.67 -20.97
C LYS A 47 -8.91 1.69 -20.46
N ALA A 48 -8.23 2.83 -20.45
CA ALA A 48 -6.91 3.00 -19.83
C ALA A 48 -6.90 2.69 -18.32
N ALA A 49 -8.03 2.76 -17.61
CA ALA A 49 -8.14 2.33 -16.22
C ALA A 49 -7.90 0.81 -16.03
N ALA A 50 -8.02 0.01 -17.09
CA ALA A 50 -7.69 -1.41 -17.08
C ALA A 50 -6.18 -1.69 -17.00
N ILE A 51 -5.29 -0.70 -17.16
CA ILE A 51 -3.84 -0.91 -17.24
C ILE A 51 -3.27 -1.60 -15.99
N ILE A 52 -3.72 -1.22 -14.79
CA ILE A 52 -3.23 -1.84 -13.53
C ILE A 52 -3.61 -3.34 -13.46
N PRO A 53 -4.90 -3.73 -13.53
CA PRO A 53 -5.26 -5.15 -13.52
C PRO A 53 -4.79 -5.94 -14.76
N ALA A 54 -4.55 -5.29 -15.90
CA ALA A 54 -3.93 -5.92 -17.07
C ALA A 54 -2.43 -6.19 -16.86
N LEU A 55 -1.72 -5.30 -16.17
CA LEU A 55 -0.30 -5.46 -15.85
C LEU A 55 -0.09 -6.50 -14.75
N ASP A 56 -0.95 -6.52 -13.73
CA ASP A 56 -1.02 -7.59 -12.72
C ASP A 56 -1.23 -8.96 -13.39
N LEU A 57 -2.20 -9.07 -14.31
CA LEU A 57 -2.45 -10.30 -15.07
C LEU A 57 -1.24 -10.73 -15.93
N ALA A 58 -0.42 -9.79 -16.40
CA ALA A 58 0.83 -10.08 -17.10
C ALA A 58 1.95 -10.51 -16.15
N GLN A 59 2.08 -9.83 -15.01
CA GLN A 59 3.09 -10.14 -13.97
C GLN A 59 2.86 -11.55 -13.41
N ARG A 60 1.62 -11.91 -13.06
CA ARG A 60 1.22 -13.27 -12.65
C ARG A 60 1.47 -14.36 -13.70
N GLN A 61 1.75 -13.99 -14.96
CA GLN A 61 2.18 -14.93 -16.01
C GLN A 61 3.71 -15.13 -16.03
N HIS A 62 4.47 -14.38 -15.23
CA HIS A 62 5.95 -14.32 -15.23
C HIS A 62 6.63 -14.43 -13.84
N GLY A 63 5.95 -14.16 -12.71
CA GLY A 63 6.24 -14.85 -11.44
C GLY A 63 7.14 -14.17 -10.40
N ILE A 64 7.24 -12.83 -10.34
CA ILE A 64 7.76 -12.12 -9.15
C ILE A 64 6.97 -10.84 -8.82
N GLU A 65 6.58 -10.73 -7.55
CA GLU A 65 5.27 -10.19 -7.13
C GLU A 65 5.29 -9.74 -5.65
N PRO A 66 4.18 -9.20 -5.11
CA PRO A 66 3.88 -9.28 -3.68
C PRO A 66 4.14 -10.69 -3.11
N GLY A 67 4.74 -10.75 -1.91
CA GLY A 67 5.33 -11.97 -1.33
C GLY A 67 6.86 -12.05 -1.49
N GLN A 68 7.49 -11.09 -2.16
CA GLN A 68 8.95 -10.95 -2.19
C GLN A 68 9.52 -10.10 -1.06
N THR A 69 10.80 -10.33 -0.73
CA THR A 69 11.59 -9.52 0.20
C THR A 69 12.82 -8.93 -0.51
N THR A 70 13.32 -7.78 -0.05
CA THR A 70 14.43 -7.01 -0.66
C THR A 70 15.82 -7.63 -0.44
N PRO A 71 16.63 -7.78 -1.51
CA PRO A 71 18.63 -7.91 -1.41
C PRO A 71 19.42 -8.06 -0.11
N ASP A 72 18.88 -7.44 0.95
CA ASP A 72 19.45 -7.15 2.27
C ASP A 72 18.70 -7.87 3.39
N LYS A 73 17.63 -8.61 3.05
CA LYS A 73 16.66 -9.26 3.94
C LYS A 73 15.79 -8.30 4.77
N MET A 74 15.80 -6.99 4.48
CA MET A 74 15.23 -5.98 5.38
C MET A 74 13.71 -5.77 5.25
N PHE A 75 13.12 -5.89 4.05
CA PHE A 75 11.71 -5.58 3.80
C PHE A 75 11.01 -6.66 2.98
N THR A 76 9.92 -7.23 3.50
CA THR A 76 8.99 -8.06 2.73
C THR A 76 7.83 -7.19 2.27
N LEU A 77 7.58 -7.11 0.96
CA LEU A 77 6.39 -6.47 0.42
C LEU A 77 5.30 -7.52 0.24
N THR A 78 4.15 -7.32 0.89
CA THR A 78 2.96 -8.16 0.74
C THR A 78 1.75 -7.26 0.60
N GLU A 79 0.96 -7.47 -0.45
CA GLU A 79 -0.35 -6.85 -0.59
C GLU A 79 -1.34 -7.57 0.31
N VAL A 80 -2.18 -6.79 1.00
CA VAL A 80 -3.11 -7.27 2.02
C VAL A 80 -4.45 -6.57 1.86
N GLU A 81 -5.50 -7.25 2.32
CA GLU A 81 -6.86 -6.72 2.37
C GLU A 81 -7.01 -5.57 3.39
N CYS A 82 -8.23 -5.08 3.56
CA CYS A 82 -8.57 -3.99 4.48
C CYS A 82 -7.97 -4.15 5.89
N LEU A 83 -6.99 -3.29 6.23
CA LEU A 83 -6.37 -3.18 7.56
C LEU A 83 -7.18 -2.32 8.55
N GLY A 84 -8.46 -2.02 8.28
CA GLY A 84 -9.34 -1.27 9.19
C GLY A 84 -9.10 0.24 9.30
N ALA A 85 -7.94 0.76 8.88
CA ALA A 85 -7.59 2.18 8.88
C ALA A 85 -8.22 2.99 7.72
N CYS A 86 -9.45 2.66 7.29
CA CYS A 86 -10.05 3.16 6.04
C CYS A 86 -10.20 4.69 6.00
N VAL A 87 -10.53 5.32 7.13
CA VAL A 87 -10.70 6.78 7.21
C VAL A 87 -9.36 7.53 7.19
N ASN A 88 -8.23 6.81 7.29
CA ASN A 88 -6.85 7.27 7.21
C ASN A 88 -6.11 6.74 5.96
N ALA A 89 -6.84 6.29 4.93
CA ALA A 89 -6.28 5.88 3.66
C ALA A 89 -5.62 7.05 2.87
N PRO A 90 -4.57 6.78 2.06
CA PRO A 90 -3.88 5.50 1.91
C PRO A 90 -2.94 5.22 3.10
N MET A 91 -2.68 3.94 3.36
CA MET A 91 -1.92 3.49 4.53
C MET A 91 -1.18 2.18 4.25
N MET A 92 -0.19 1.86 5.08
CA MET A 92 0.52 0.58 5.09
C MET A 92 0.81 0.14 6.53
N GLN A 93 1.04 -1.15 6.73
CA GLN A 93 1.51 -1.71 8.00
C GLN A 93 2.95 -2.23 7.83
N ILE A 94 3.82 -1.97 8.80
CA ILE A 94 5.16 -2.55 8.88
C ILE A 94 5.32 -3.15 10.27
N ASN A 95 5.40 -4.49 10.34
CA ASN A 95 5.31 -5.24 11.59
C ASN A 95 4.03 -4.86 12.37
N ASP A 96 4.14 -4.44 13.64
CA ASP A 96 3.01 -4.04 14.47
C ASP A 96 2.55 -2.59 14.25
N ASP A 97 3.31 -1.79 13.49
CA ASP A 97 3.08 -0.35 13.33
C ASP A 97 2.29 0.00 12.06
N TYR A 98 1.27 0.82 12.21
CA TYR A 98 0.49 1.40 11.11
C TYR A 98 1.08 2.75 10.71
N TYR A 99 1.14 3.03 9.41
CA TYR A 99 1.56 4.31 8.85
C TYR A 99 0.50 4.77 7.85
N GLU A 100 -0.08 5.94 8.09
CA GLU A 100 -1.37 6.33 7.49
C GLU A 100 -1.34 7.72 6.89
N ASP A 101 -2.38 8.10 6.13
CA ASP A 101 -2.45 9.35 5.37
C ASP A 101 -1.23 9.57 4.45
N LEU A 102 -0.74 8.49 3.86
CA LEU A 102 0.56 8.44 3.18
C LEU A 102 0.59 9.20 1.85
N THR A 103 1.71 9.86 1.62
CA THR A 103 2.21 10.19 0.27
C THR A 103 3.23 9.14 -0.19
N ALA A 104 3.63 9.18 -1.47
CA ALA A 104 4.74 8.34 -1.95
C ALA A 104 6.05 8.74 -1.26
N GLU A 105 6.21 10.04 -1.00
CA GLU A 105 7.33 10.68 -0.33
C GLU A 105 7.43 10.22 1.14
N ASP A 106 6.31 10.15 1.87
CA ASP A 106 6.26 9.59 3.23
C ASP A 106 6.62 8.11 3.25
N THR A 107 6.11 7.34 2.29
CA THR A 107 6.41 5.91 2.15
C THR A 107 7.92 5.69 1.98
N VAL A 108 8.58 6.44 1.09
CA VAL A 108 10.04 6.37 0.91
C VAL A 108 10.78 6.81 2.18
N ARG A 109 10.36 7.93 2.79
CA ARG A 109 10.96 8.46 4.04
C ARG A 109 10.92 7.42 5.16
N ILE A 110 9.78 6.76 5.39
CA ILE A 110 9.62 5.72 6.41
C ILE A 110 10.55 4.54 6.16
N LEU A 111 10.63 4.05 4.91
CA LEU A 111 11.51 2.93 4.55
C LEU A 111 12.99 3.27 4.72
N ASP A 112 13.41 4.50 4.40
CA ASP A 112 14.80 4.95 4.57
C ASP A 112 15.17 5.25 6.02
N GLU A 113 14.23 5.76 6.83
CA GLU A 113 14.39 5.84 8.29
C GLU A 113 14.58 4.45 8.92
N ILE A 114 13.81 3.43 8.49
CA ILE A 114 13.95 2.04 8.94
C ILE A 114 15.29 1.43 8.51
N LYS A 115 15.75 1.66 7.27
CA LYS A 115 17.11 1.28 6.81
C LYS A 115 18.20 1.90 7.67
N ALA A 116 17.99 3.13 8.15
CA ALA A 116 18.90 3.82 9.06
C ALA A 116 18.81 3.35 10.52
N GLY A 117 18.07 2.26 10.81
CA GLY A 117 17.91 1.70 12.16
C GLY A 117 17.02 2.54 13.09
N LYS A 118 16.26 3.49 12.55
CA LYS A 118 15.30 4.30 13.32
C LYS A 118 13.93 3.61 13.31
N LYS A 119 13.10 3.94 14.32
CA LYS A 119 11.66 3.67 14.27
C LYS A 119 10.93 4.97 13.92
N PRO A 120 10.31 5.08 12.73
CA PRO A 120 9.48 6.22 12.37
C PRO A 120 8.25 6.30 13.28
N LYS A 121 7.61 7.46 13.36
CA LYS A 121 6.41 7.64 14.18
C LYS A 121 5.20 6.95 13.52
N PRO A 122 4.52 5.99 14.18
CA PRO A 122 3.28 5.38 13.67
C PRO A 122 2.09 6.37 13.64
N GLY A 123 1.06 6.00 12.90
CA GLY A 123 -0.17 6.77 12.67
C GLY A 123 -0.11 7.68 11.43
N PRO A 124 -0.99 8.69 11.36
CA PRO A 124 -1.05 9.63 10.24
C PRO A 124 0.24 10.42 10.02
N GLN A 125 0.69 10.46 8.76
CA GLN A 125 1.93 11.15 8.35
C GLN A 125 1.70 12.57 7.83
N SER A 126 0.45 13.06 7.83
CA SER A 126 -0.01 14.33 7.21
C SER A 126 0.62 15.65 7.72
N GLY A 127 1.72 15.60 8.47
CA GLY A 127 2.58 16.74 8.79
C GLY A 127 2.12 17.58 9.99
N GLN A 128 2.87 18.66 10.25
CA GLN A 128 2.51 19.65 11.25
C GLN A 128 1.32 20.49 10.74
N GLY A 129 0.21 20.47 11.47
CA GLY A 129 -1.08 21.00 10.99
C GLY A 129 -1.94 19.97 10.25
N GLY A 130 -1.43 18.74 10.04
CA GLY A 130 -2.23 17.57 9.73
C GLY A 130 -2.98 17.03 10.95
N ARG A 131 -3.66 15.90 10.77
CA ARG A 131 -4.43 15.23 11.84
C ARG A 131 -3.58 14.24 12.65
N PHE A 132 -3.99 13.99 13.89
CA PHE A 132 -3.30 13.12 14.85
C PHE A 132 -3.75 11.66 14.77
N ALA A 133 -5.03 11.41 14.48
CA ALA A 133 -5.64 10.10 14.35
C ALA A 133 -6.75 10.14 13.28
N SER A 134 -7.97 9.73 13.62
CA SER A 134 -9.11 9.60 12.70
C SER A 134 -10.00 10.85 12.59
N GLU A 135 -9.61 11.98 13.18
CA GLU A 135 -10.42 13.20 13.14
C GLU A 135 -10.49 13.84 11.73
N PRO A 136 -11.43 14.77 11.48
CA PRO A 136 -11.50 15.47 10.20
C PRO A 136 -10.26 16.35 9.97
N LYS A 137 -9.70 16.31 8.76
CA LYS A 137 -8.49 17.08 8.39
C LYS A 137 -8.65 18.61 8.50
N GLY A 138 -9.88 19.11 8.62
CA GLY A 138 -10.19 20.53 8.89
C GLY A 138 -10.30 20.90 10.37
N GLY A 139 -9.99 19.98 11.29
CA GLY A 139 -10.14 20.15 12.73
C GLY A 139 -11.38 19.46 13.32
N LEU A 140 -11.54 19.56 14.64
CA LEU A 140 -12.60 18.89 15.39
C LEU A 140 -13.99 19.47 15.07
N THR A 141 -14.82 18.71 14.37
CA THR A 141 -16.25 19.01 14.14
C THR A 141 -17.16 18.44 15.22
N SER A 142 -16.64 17.56 16.07
CA SER A 142 -17.32 16.93 17.21
C SER A 142 -16.32 16.67 18.33
N LEU A 143 -16.80 16.26 19.51
CA LEU A 143 -15.99 16.10 20.74
C LEU A 143 -15.22 17.38 21.16
N THR A 144 -15.75 18.56 20.77
CA THR A 144 -15.15 19.89 20.98
C THR A 144 -15.29 20.44 22.41
N THR A 145 -15.84 19.67 23.34
CA THR A 145 -16.07 20.09 24.74
C THR A 145 -15.56 19.01 25.69
N GLU A 146 -15.07 19.42 26.86
CA GLU A 146 -14.59 18.49 27.89
C GLU A 146 -15.63 17.40 28.26
N PRO A 147 -15.17 16.15 28.46
CA PRO A 147 -16.02 15.04 28.85
C PRO A 147 -16.60 15.27 30.25
N LYS A 148 -17.85 14.84 30.48
CA LYS A 148 -18.61 15.19 31.69
C LYS A 148 -18.18 14.46 32.97
N GLY A 149 -17.15 13.62 32.91
CA GLY A 149 -16.62 12.89 34.05
C GLY A 149 -17.54 11.77 34.57
N PRO A 150 -17.12 11.08 35.66
CA PRO A 150 -17.95 10.09 36.34
C PRO A 150 -19.19 10.74 36.99
N GLY A 151 -20.24 9.96 37.21
CA GLY A 151 -21.50 10.43 37.82
C GLY A 151 -22.48 11.10 36.84
N PHE A 152 -22.03 11.60 35.68
CA PHE A 152 -22.91 12.25 34.71
C PHE A 152 -23.98 11.28 34.17
N LYS A 153 -25.26 11.60 34.43
CA LYS A 153 -26.43 10.76 34.09
C LYS A 153 -26.40 9.34 34.70
N VAL A 154 -25.66 9.13 35.78
CA VAL A 154 -25.81 7.90 36.59
C VAL A 154 -27.22 7.87 37.19
N ARG A 155 -27.89 6.72 37.09
CA ARG A 155 -29.24 6.50 37.64
C ARG A 155 -29.24 6.61 39.17
N SER A 156 -30.33 7.10 39.75
CA SER A 156 -30.45 7.39 41.19
C SER A 156 -30.62 6.17 42.10
N ASP A 157 -30.58 4.97 41.52
CA ASP A 157 -30.86 3.67 42.13
C ASP A 157 -29.74 2.65 41.80
N LEU A 158 -28.49 3.10 41.91
CA LEU A 158 -27.24 2.32 41.92
C LEU A 158 -26.53 2.45 43.28
#